data_AF-A6N9R6-F1
#
_entry.id   AF-A6N9R6-F1
#
_cell.length_a   1.000
_cell.length_b   1.000
_cell.length_c   1.000
_cell.angle_alpha   90.00
_cell.angle_beta   90.00
_cell.angle_gamma   90.00
#
_symmetry.space_group_name_H-M   'P 1'
#
loop_
_entity.id
_entity.type
_entity.pdbx_description
1 polymer ?
#
loop_
_entity_poly.entity_id
_entity_poly.type
_entity_poly.pdbx_seq_one_letter_code
_entity_poly.pdbx_strand_id
1 'polypeptide(L)'
;MLSLVVFLTGCFFVATVHAACNTGPIDATKSIIGPGSGKYYLLKSTYKDEKLCLYVEARPQGTSFPAPYPFGYKEGDQWVSKTGTVNGQGANIIDNDDEFGETNTTLVYSDYKVCDVGLFRGDKVGGPHVELWKHSDADENSADYKCCTHRYEEELQAQGKKSQVREIGKGCDYPK
;
A
#
# COMPACT_ATOMS: atom_id res chain seq x y z
N MET A 1 57.14 -34.33 -13.28
CA MET A 1 56.48 -33.20 -13.96
C MET A 1 55.18 -32.94 -13.21
N LEU A 2 55.07 -31.79 -12.53
CA LEU A 2 53.88 -31.42 -11.76
C LEU A 2 52.72 -31.10 -12.72
N SER A 3 51.60 -31.79 -12.56
CA SER A 3 50.33 -31.41 -13.19
C SER A 3 49.69 -30.29 -12.38
N LEU A 4 49.51 -29.13 -13.01
CA LEU A 4 48.80 -27.99 -12.45
C LEU A 4 47.30 -28.16 -12.78
N VAL A 5 46.49 -28.55 -11.79
CA VAL A 5 45.03 -28.57 -11.93
C VAL A 5 44.50 -27.20 -11.51
N VAL A 6 44.06 -26.42 -12.50
CA VAL A 6 43.41 -25.12 -12.27
C VAL A 6 41.94 -25.36 -11.96
N PHE A 7 41.56 -25.27 -10.68
CA PHE A 7 40.16 -25.20 -10.27
C PHE A 7 39.65 -23.77 -10.51
N LEU A 8 39.00 -23.56 -11.65
CA LEU A 8 38.16 -22.39 -11.89
C LEU A 8 36.86 -22.54 -11.09
N THR A 9 36.86 -22.09 -9.84
CA THR A 9 35.63 -21.85 -9.07
C THR A 9 34.91 -20.66 -9.68
N GLY A 10 34.12 -20.92 -10.71
CA GLY A 10 33.16 -19.97 -11.25
C GLY A 10 32.18 -19.56 -10.15
N CYS A 11 32.40 -18.39 -9.57
CA CYS A 11 31.40 -17.72 -8.76
C CYS A 11 30.21 -17.42 -9.69
N PHE A 12 29.20 -18.28 -9.66
CA PHE A 12 27.88 -17.97 -10.17
C PHE A 12 27.33 -16.83 -9.31
N PHE A 13 27.71 -15.60 -9.62
CA PHE A 13 26.93 -14.43 -9.23
C PHE A 13 25.62 -14.55 -10.00
N VAL A 14 24.64 -15.19 -9.37
CA VAL A 14 23.25 -15.08 -9.78
C VAL A 14 22.87 -13.63 -9.49
N ALA A 15 23.14 -12.76 -10.44
CA ALA A 15 22.59 -11.41 -10.48
C ALA A 15 21.08 -11.59 -10.64
N THR A 16 20.38 -11.69 -9.51
CA THR A 16 18.94 -11.58 -9.48
C THR A 16 18.65 -10.13 -9.87
N VAL A 17 18.33 -9.93 -11.15
CA VAL A 17 17.75 -8.68 -11.65
C VAL A 17 16.37 -8.58 -11.00
N HIS A 18 16.34 -8.12 -9.76
CA HIS A 18 15.12 -7.59 -9.18
C HIS A 18 14.77 -6.39 -10.05
N ALA A 19 13.58 -6.41 -10.67
CA ALA A 19 13.04 -5.21 -11.28
C ALA A 19 13.17 -4.10 -10.22
N ALA A 20 13.87 -3.02 -10.58
CA ALA A 20 14.15 -1.96 -9.63
C ALA A 20 12.80 -1.39 -9.17
N CYS A 21 12.47 -1.56 -7.89
CA CYS A 21 11.27 -0.98 -7.31
C CYS A 21 11.24 0.52 -7.61
N ASN A 22 10.07 1.08 -7.87
CA ASN A 22 9.93 2.52 -8.15
C ASN A 22 10.74 3.37 -7.15
N THR A 23 11.67 4.16 -7.69
CA THR A 23 12.53 5.08 -6.94
C THR A 23 12.36 6.48 -7.53
N GLY A 24 11.57 7.30 -6.87
CA GLY A 24 11.30 8.67 -7.34
C GLY A 24 10.39 9.42 -6.38
N PRO A 25 10.22 10.73 -6.59
CA PRO A 25 9.23 11.50 -5.83
C PRO A 25 7.85 10.88 -6.09
N ILE A 26 7.13 10.63 -5.00
CA ILE A 26 5.80 10.03 -5.07
C ILE A 26 4.76 11.12 -5.33
N ASP A 27 3.81 10.80 -6.20
CA ASP A 27 2.68 11.64 -6.58
C ASP A 27 1.39 10.98 -6.08
N ALA A 28 0.83 11.56 -5.04
CA ALA A 28 -0.39 11.08 -4.39
C ALA A 28 -1.58 11.11 -5.33
N THR A 29 -1.70 12.11 -6.21
CA THR A 29 -2.80 12.16 -7.19
C THR A 29 -2.73 10.97 -8.14
N LYS A 30 -1.53 10.59 -8.58
CA LYS A 30 -1.35 9.37 -9.41
C LYS A 30 -1.66 8.09 -8.64
N SER A 31 -1.31 8.01 -7.37
CA SER A 31 -1.63 6.87 -6.50
C SER A 31 -3.16 6.73 -6.29
N ILE A 32 -3.86 7.82 -5.97
CA ILE A 32 -5.33 7.82 -5.80
C ILE A 32 -6.07 7.38 -7.07
N ILE A 33 -5.56 7.77 -8.25
CA ILE A 33 -6.10 7.30 -9.54
C ILE A 33 -5.73 5.84 -9.77
N GLY A 34 -4.47 5.46 -9.51
CA GLY A 34 -3.95 4.12 -9.75
C GLY A 34 -4.14 3.69 -11.22
N PRO A 35 -4.58 2.44 -11.45
CA PRO A 35 -4.99 1.96 -12.78
C PRO A 35 -6.18 2.70 -13.41
N GLY A 36 -6.94 3.50 -12.63
CA GLY A 36 -8.12 4.23 -13.10
C GLY A 36 -9.46 3.51 -12.87
N SER A 37 -9.44 2.34 -12.23
CA SER A 37 -10.62 1.52 -11.92
C SER A 37 -10.25 0.48 -10.88
N GLY A 38 -11.23 -0.19 -10.29
CA GLY A 38 -10.99 -1.26 -9.31
C GLY A 38 -10.99 -0.74 -7.88
N LYS A 39 -10.45 -1.55 -6.97
CA LYS A 39 -10.42 -1.25 -5.53
C LYS A 39 -9.02 -1.43 -4.99
N TYR A 40 -8.68 -0.65 -3.97
CA TYR A 40 -7.51 -0.88 -3.14
C TYR A 40 -7.96 -1.41 -1.79
N TYR A 41 -7.38 -2.53 -1.38
CA TYR A 41 -7.66 -3.23 -0.14
C TYR A 41 -6.57 -2.94 0.87
N LEU A 42 -6.93 -2.51 2.07
CA LEU A 42 -5.99 -2.42 3.18
C LEU A 42 -5.70 -3.83 3.68
N LEU A 43 -4.49 -4.31 3.44
CA LEU A 43 -4.09 -5.65 3.85
C LEU A 43 -3.57 -5.66 5.28
N LYS A 44 -2.74 -4.67 5.62
CA LYS A 44 -2.09 -4.58 6.93
C LYS A 44 -2.03 -3.14 7.39
N SER A 45 -2.23 -2.93 8.69
CA SER A 45 -2.08 -1.63 9.35
C SER A 45 -1.49 -1.82 10.73
N THR A 46 -0.82 -0.78 11.24
CA THR A 46 -0.39 -0.70 12.65
C THR A 46 -1.36 0.12 13.51
N TYR A 47 -2.44 0.64 12.91
CA TYR A 47 -3.51 1.29 13.66
C TYR A 47 -4.37 0.26 14.40
N LYS A 48 -4.38 0.35 15.73
CA LYS A 48 -5.04 -0.63 16.60
C LYS A 48 -6.56 -0.73 16.40
N ASP A 49 -7.21 0.35 15.96
CA ASP A 49 -8.67 0.43 15.82
C ASP A 49 -9.10 0.43 14.33
N GLU A 50 -8.18 0.12 13.42
CA GLU A 50 -8.47 0.00 11.99
C GLU A 50 -9.62 -0.97 11.70
N LYS A 51 -10.44 -0.59 10.71
CA LYS A 51 -11.62 -1.34 10.26
C LYS A 51 -11.19 -2.56 9.45
N LEU A 52 -11.78 -3.72 9.76
CA LEU A 52 -11.50 -4.95 9.03
C LEU A 52 -12.03 -4.87 7.60
N CYS A 53 -11.30 -5.48 6.67
CA CYS A 53 -11.67 -5.49 5.25
C CYS A 53 -11.89 -4.10 4.64
N LEU A 54 -11.17 -3.08 5.13
CA LEU A 54 -11.24 -1.73 4.57
C LEU A 54 -10.79 -1.74 3.11
N TYR A 55 -11.58 -1.09 2.25
CA TYR A 55 -11.25 -0.85 0.87
C TYR A 55 -11.64 0.57 0.44
N VAL A 56 -10.95 1.07 -0.57
CA VAL A 56 -11.29 2.31 -1.29
C VAL A 56 -11.43 2.01 -2.79
N GLU A 57 -12.27 2.76 -3.49
CA GLU A 57 -12.42 2.65 -4.94
C GLU A 57 -11.45 3.59 -5.67
N ALA A 58 -10.73 3.05 -6.64
CA ALA A 58 -9.82 3.83 -7.48
C ALA A 58 -10.58 4.88 -8.31
N ARG A 59 -9.96 6.05 -8.51
CA ARG A 59 -10.60 7.14 -9.26
C ARG A 59 -10.33 7.02 -10.76
N PRO A 60 -11.30 7.38 -11.62
CA PRO A 60 -11.09 7.34 -13.07
C PRO A 60 -10.01 8.34 -13.52
N GLN A 61 -9.35 8.00 -14.63
CA GLN A 61 -8.40 8.90 -15.28
C GLN A 61 -9.06 10.25 -15.61
N GLY A 62 -8.34 11.35 -15.35
CA GLY A 62 -8.87 12.71 -15.54
C GLY A 62 -9.75 13.23 -14.40
N THR A 63 -9.84 12.51 -13.27
CA THR A 63 -10.49 13.02 -12.05
C THR A 63 -9.89 14.37 -11.64
N SER A 64 -10.76 15.34 -11.37
CA SER A 64 -10.39 16.62 -10.75
C SER A 64 -10.44 16.52 -9.24
N PHE A 65 -9.43 17.05 -8.55
CA PHE A 65 -9.31 17.00 -7.09
C PHE A 65 -9.55 18.38 -6.45
N PRO A 66 -10.11 18.45 -5.22
CA PRO A 66 -10.56 17.33 -4.39
C PRO A 66 -11.77 16.58 -4.99
N ALA A 67 -11.84 15.26 -4.77
CA ALA A 67 -12.84 14.39 -5.36
C ALA A 67 -13.56 13.55 -4.29
N PRO A 68 -14.81 13.13 -4.51
CA PRO A 68 -15.43 12.13 -3.64
C PRO A 68 -14.68 10.79 -3.78
N TYR A 69 -14.43 10.09 -2.67
CA TYR A 69 -13.92 8.72 -2.67
C TYR A 69 -14.92 7.77 -1.99
N PRO A 70 -15.45 6.79 -2.73
CA PRO A 70 -16.17 5.67 -2.13
C PRO A 70 -15.21 4.76 -1.37
N PHE A 71 -15.63 4.33 -0.19
CA PHE A 71 -14.91 3.35 0.61
C PHE A 71 -15.88 2.46 1.37
N GLY A 72 -15.39 1.34 1.87
CA GLY A 72 -16.19 0.45 2.69
C GLY A 72 -15.34 -0.50 3.52
N TYR A 73 -15.98 -1.14 4.49
CA TYR A 73 -15.34 -2.05 5.43
C TYR A 73 -16.38 -2.99 6.05
N LYS A 74 -15.93 -3.97 6.82
CA LYS A 74 -16.82 -4.87 7.57
C LYS A 74 -17.01 -4.44 9.01
N GLU A 75 -18.25 -4.47 9.47
CA GLU A 75 -18.63 -4.47 10.88
C GLU A 75 -19.31 -5.80 11.22
N GLY A 76 -18.56 -6.70 11.87
CA GLY A 76 -18.97 -8.10 11.97
C GLY A 76 -19.09 -8.73 10.58
N ASP A 77 -20.28 -9.25 10.27
CA ASP A 77 -20.58 -9.88 8.98
C ASP A 77 -21.19 -8.92 7.95
N GLN A 78 -21.46 -7.66 8.32
CA GLN A 78 -22.11 -6.68 7.46
C GLN A 78 -21.09 -5.78 6.78
N TRP A 79 -21.34 -5.49 5.49
CA TRP A 79 -20.60 -4.49 4.74
C TRP A 79 -21.20 -3.11 4.98
N VAL A 80 -20.33 -2.16 5.32
CA VAL A 80 -20.64 -0.74 5.41
C VAL A 80 -19.97 -0.04 4.23
N SER A 81 -20.73 0.81 3.54
CA SER A 81 -20.21 1.64 2.45
C SER A 81 -20.47 3.11 2.77
N LYS A 82 -19.46 3.95 2.55
CA LYS A 82 -19.47 5.38 2.82
C LYS A 82 -18.80 6.14 1.68
N THR A 83 -18.85 7.45 1.76
CA THR A 83 -18.15 8.33 0.83
C THR A 83 -17.53 9.47 1.61
N GLY A 84 -16.25 9.73 1.39
CA GLY A 84 -15.54 10.90 1.89
C GLY A 84 -15.05 11.80 0.75
N THR A 85 -14.17 12.73 1.06
CA THR A 85 -13.45 13.55 0.08
C THR A 85 -11.95 13.32 0.16
N VAL A 86 -11.28 13.17 -0.98
CA VAL A 86 -9.84 12.93 -1.09
C VAL A 86 -9.17 14.01 -1.94
N ASN A 87 -7.95 14.37 -1.58
CA ASN A 87 -7.06 15.21 -2.37
C ASN A 87 -5.62 14.67 -2.34
N GLY A 88 -4.86 14.90 -3.42
CA GLY A 88 -3.44 14.57 -3.49
C GLY A 88 -2.58 15.83 -3.43
N GLN A 89 -1.55 15.85 -2.58
CA GLN A 89 -0.57 16.94 -2.49
C GLN A 89 0.85 16.41 -2.28
N GLY A 90 1.66 16.46 -3.34
CA GLY A 90 2.98 15.82 -3.33
C GLY A 90 2.84 14.33 -3.05
N ALA A 91 3.49 13.83 -2.00
CA ALA A 91 3.36 12.44 -1.56
C ALA A 91 2.21 12.20 -0.56
N ASN A 92 1.41 13.21 -0.22
CA ASN A 92 0.35 13.10 0.79
C ASN A 92 -1.02 12.90 0.14
N ILE A 93 -1.72 11.85 0.55
CA ILE A 93 -3.16 11.67 0.34
C ILE A 93 -3.85 12.31 1.55
N ILE A 94 -4.75 13.26 1.30
CA ILE A 94 -5.51 13.97 2.33
C ILE A 94 -6.96 13.54 2.19
N ASP A 95 -7.47 12.81 3.18
CA ASP A 95 -8.82 12.29 3.21
C ASP A 95 -9.64 13.02 4.29
N ASN A 96 -10.95 13.10 4.08
CA ASN A 96 -11.89 13.59 5.07
C ASN A 96 -13.22 12.83 4.98
N ASP A 97 -13.59 12.16 6.06
CA ASP A 97 -14.86 11.46 6.20
C ASP A 97 -15.36 11.44 7.67
N ASP A 98 -16.61 11.02 7.88
CA ASP A 98 -17.21 11.00 9.22
C ASP A 98 -16.64 9.90 10.15
N GLU A 99 -16.08 8.83 9.58
CA GLU A 99 -15.50 7.68 10.28
C GLU A 99 -14.13 8.04 10.90
N PHE A 100 -13.20 8.49 10.06
CA PHE A 100 -11.80 8.73 10.45
C PHE A 100 -11.50 10.23 10.68
N GLY A 101 -12.38 11.13 10.23
CA GLY A 101 -12.13 12.57 10.25
C GLY A 101 -11.17 13.01 9.13
N GLU A 102 -10.50 14.14 9.33
CA GLU A 102 -9.43 14.57 8.44
C GLU A 102 -8.15 13.77 8.73
N THR A 103 -7.64 13.08 7.71
CA THR A 103 -6.45 12.24 7.79
C THR A 103 -5.47 12.54 6.66
N ASN A 104 -4.20 12.21 6.91
CA ASN A 104 -3.12 12.34 5.94
C ASN A 104 -2.32 11.04 5.88
N THR A 105 -2.27 10.43 4.70
CA THR A 105 -1.37 9.32 4.40
C THR A 105 -0.21 9.84 3.57
N THR A 106 0.98 9.92 4.17
CA THR A 106 2.21 10.14 3.38
C THR A 106 2.63 8.82 2.76
N LEU A 107 2.59 8.75 1.43
CA LEU A 107 3.09 7.60 0.68
C LEU A 107 4.60 7.52 0.80
N VAL A 108 5.10 6.36 1.21
CA VAL A 108 6.54 6.02 1.21
C VAL A 108 6.90 5.11 0.03
N TYR A 109 5.90 4.47 -0.57
CA TYR A 109 6.04 3.76 -1.83
C TYR A 109 4.71 3.70 -2.58
N SER A 110 4.77 3.81 -3.90
CA SER A 110 3.67 3.52 -4.81
C SER A 110 4.25 3.12 -6.15
N ASP A 111 3.70 2.07 -6.76
CA ASP A 111 3.94 1.73 -8.17
C ASP A 111 2.83 2.29 -9.08
N TYR A 112 1.86 3.00 -8.48
CA TYR A 112 0.66 3.55 -9.10
C TYR A 112 -0.25 2.50 -9.76
N LYS A 113 -0.11 1.22 -9.40
CA LYS A 113 -0.81 0.12 -10.06
C LYS A 113 -1.22 -1.00 -9.11
N VAL A 114 -0.26 -1.68 -8.52
CA VAL A 114 -0.44 -2.94 -7.79
C VAL A 114 -0.62 -2.67 -6.30
N CYS A 115 -0.01 -1.63 -5.76
CA CYS A 115 0.01 -1.39 -4.32
C CYS A 115 0.41 0.03 -3.93
N ASP A 116 0.23 0.32 -2.65
CA ASP A 116 0.78 1.49 -1.99
C ASP A 116 1.26 1.14 -0.58
N VAL A 117 2.29 1.84 -0.11
CA VAL A 117 2.74 1.80 1.29
C VAL A 117 2.68 3.21 1.84
N GLY A 118 1.95 3.38 2.95
CA GLY A 118 1.61 4.68 3.50
C GLY A 118 1.92 4.81 4.99
N LEU A 119 2.10 6.06 5.41
CA LEU A 119 2.19 6.50 6.81
C LEU A 119 0.95 7.32 7.18
N PHE A 120 -0.09 6.63 7.59
CA PHE A 120 -1.41 7.15 7.94
C PHE A 120 -1.39 7.92 9.27
N ARG A 121 -1.96 9.11 9.30
CA ARG A 121 -2.11 9.91 10.53
C ARG A 121 -3.37 10.78 10.49
N GLY A 122 -3.80 11.24 11.66
CA GLY A 122 -4.88 12.21 11.80
C GLY A 122 -5.23 12.45 13.27
N ASP A 123 -5.98 13.50 13.56
CA ASP A 123 -6.22 13.92 14.95
C ASP A 123 -7.00 12.87 15.76
N LYS A 124 -7.96 12.18 15.12
CA LYS A 124 -8.74 11.12 15.76
C LYS A 124 -7.98 9.79 15.86
N VAL A 125 -7.06 9.52 14.92
CA VAL A 125 -6.40 8.22 14.75
C VAL A 125 -4.98 8.17 15.33
N GLY A 126 -4.35 9.33 15.58
CA GLY A 126 -2.95 9.44 15.96
C GLY A 126 -2.01 9.18 14.77
N GLY A 127 -0.84 8.58 15.00
CA GLY A 127 0.07 8.13 13.94
C GLY A 127 1.52 8.60 14.12
N PRO A 128 2.41 8.33 13.14
CA PRO A 128 2.11 7.69 11.85
C PRO A 128 1.92 6.17 11.98
N HIS A 129 0.89 5.60 11.37
CA HIS A 129 0.66 4.16 11.27
C HIS A 129 1.10 3.68 9.90
N VAL A 130 1.88 2.60 9.86
CA VAL A 130 2.32 1.97 8.62
C VAL A 130 1.19 1.13 8.04
N GLU A 131 0.93 1.30 6.75
CA GLU A 131 -0.13 0.62 6.00
C GLU A 131 0.38 0.00 4.71
N LEU A 132 -0.16 -1.16 4.36
CA LEU A 132 0.04 -1.83 3.07
C LEU A 132 -1.30 -1.98 2.36
N TRP A 133 -1.42 -1.30 1.23
CA TRP A 133 -2.57 -1.33 0.35
C TRP A 133 -2.26 -2.17 -0.89
N LYS A 134 -3.23 -2.94 -1.36
CA LYS A 134 -3.12 -3.77 -2.56
C LYS A 134 -4.30 -3.53 -3.50
N HIS A 135 -4.03 -3.31 -4.77
CA HIS A 135 -5.06 -3.23 -5.80
C HIS A 135 -5.77 -4.58 -6.00
N SER A 136 -7.04 -4.56 -6.39
CA SER A 136 -7.88 -5.75 -6.55
C SER A 136 -7.36 -6.72 -7.60
N ASP A 137 -6.68 -6.20 -8.63
CA ASP A 137 -6.14 -6.98 -9.75
C ASP A 137 -4.65 -7.34 -9.56
N ALA A 138 -4.10 -7.05 -8.39
CA ALA A 138 -2.69 -7.34 -8.08
C ALA A 138 -2.41 -8.85 -8.01
N ASP A 139 -1.40 -9.30 -8.76
CA ASP A 139 -0.80 -10.62 -8.56
C ASP A 139 0.21 -10.58 -7.41
N GLU A 140 -0.06 -11.33 -6.35
CA GLU A 140 0.79 -11.41 -5.16
C GLU A 140 2.17 -12.06 -5.43
N ASN A 141 2.31 -12.78 -6.54
CA ASN A 141 3.59 -13.38 -6.93
C ASN A 141 4.45 -12.46 -7.82
N SER A 142 3.87 -11.34 -8.27
CA SER A 142 4.54 -10.38 -9.16
C SER A 142 5.75 -9.72 -8.49
N ALA A 143 6.69 -9.26 -9.31
CA ALA A 143 7.83 -8.49 -8.83
C ALA A 143 7.40 -7.16 -8.19
N ASP A 144 6.38 -6.52 -8.76
CA ASP A 144 5.83 -5.26 -8.26
C ASP A 144 5.26 -5.44 -6.84
N TYR A 145 4.44 -6.47 -6.61
CA TYR A 145 3.91 -6.73 -5.27
C TYR A 145 5.00 -7.10 -4.25
N LYS A 146 6.05 -7.82 -4.68
CA LYS A 146 7.22 -8.10 -3.83
C LYS A 146 7.96 -6.83 -3.43
N CYS A 147 8.05 -5.84 -4.32
CA CYS A 147 8.58 -4.52 -3.97
C CYS A 147 7.76 -3.84 -2.87
N CYS A 148 6.43 -3.88 -2.96
CA CYS A 148 5.53 -3.30 -1.96
C CYS A 148 5.75 -3.89 -0.57
N THR A 149 5.74 -5.22 -0.51
CA THR A 149 5.91 -5.96 0.75
C THR A 149 7.30 -5.71 1.35
N HIS A 150 8.33 -5.63 0.53
CA HIS A 150 9.67 -5.25 0.99
C HIS A 150 9.68 -3.83 1.58
N ARG A 151 9.13 -2.83 0.87
CA ARG A 151 9.05 -1.45 1.36
C ARG A 151 8.23 -1.32 2.64
N TYR A 152 7.13 -2.07 2.77
CA TYR A 152 6.34 -2.13 3.98
C TYR A 152 7.14 -2.67 5.17
N GLU A 153 7.92 -3.74 4.98
CA GLU A 153 8.77 -4.30 6.05
C GLU A 153 9.94 -3.38 6.44
N GLU A 154 10.54 -2.69 5.47
CA GLU A 154 11.53 -1.63 5.72
C GLU A 154 10.92 -0.51 6.58
N GLU A 155 9.73 -0.04 6.22
CA GLU A 155 9.05 1.04 6.95
C GLU A 155 8.62 0.59 8.35
N LEU A 156 8.08 -0.62 8.51
CA LEU A 156 7.77 -1.19 9.83
C LEU A 156 9.00 -1.23 10.74
N GLN A 157 10.16 -1.57 10.18
CA GLN A 157 11.42 -1.57 10.92
C GLN A 157 11.87 -0.16 11.27
N ALA A 158 11.83 0.77 10.32
CA ALA A 158 12.21 2.16 10.53
C ALA A 158 11.35 2.84 11.61
N GLN A 159 10.04 2.54 11.63
CA GLN A 159 9.10 3.08 12.63
C GLN A 159 9.12 2.29 13.96
N GLY A 160 9.79 1.14 14.03
CA GLY A 160 9.80 0.29 15.23
C GLY A 160 8.43 -0.30 15.58
N LYS A 161 7.57 -0.56 14.57
CA LYS A 161 6.16 -0.94 14.76
C LYS A 161 5.81 -2.38 14.43
N LYS A 162 6.80 -3.26 14.22
CA LYS A 162 6.57 -4.68 13.86
C LYS A 162 5.60 -5.43 14.80
N SER A 163 5.62 -5.13 16.09
CA SER A 163 4.73 -5.76 17.08
C SER A 163 3.29 -5.24 17.07
N GLN A 164 3.00 -4.18 16.31
CA GLN A 164 1.68 -3.52 16.25
C GLN A 164 0.86 -3.93 15.03
N VAL A 165 1.43 -4.76 14.14
CA VAL A 165 0.80 -5.13 12.86
C VAL A 165 -0.49 -5.91 13.08
N ARG A 166 -1.53 -5.49 12.39
CA ARG A 166 -2.82 -6.17 12.27
C ARG A 166 -3.04 -6.60 10.83
N GLU A 167 -3.54 -7.82 10.65
CA GLU A 167 -3.94 -8.38 9.35
C GLU A 167 -5.39 -7.94 9.06
N ILE A 168 -5.55 -6.86 8.31
CA ILE A 168 -6.83 -6.19 8.05
C ILE A 168 -7.61 -6.90 6.94
N GLY A 169 -6.93 -7.30 5.87
CA GLY A 169 -7.55 -7.92 4.70
C GLY A 169 -7.71 -9.44 4.77
N LYS A 170 -7.31 -10.07 5.87
CA LYS A 170 -7.30 -11.53 5.99
C LYS A 170 -8.72 -12.10 6.12
N GLY A 171 -9.09 -13.00 5.20
CA GLY A 171 -10.40 -13.66 5.20
C GLY A 171 -11.54 -12.78 4.68
N CYS A 172 -11.21 -11.67 4.02
CA CYS A 172 -12.19 -10.77 3.44
C CYS A 172 -12.61 -11.23 2.04
N ASP A 173 -13.92 -11.39 1.83
CA ASP A 173 -14.54 -11.54 0.51
C ASP A 173 -15.12 -10.18 0.10
N TYR A 174 -14.29 -9.36 -0.54
CA TYR A 174 -14.62 -7.97 -0.86
C TYR A 174 -15.80 -7.88 -1.84
N PRO A 175 -16.67 -6.86 -1.72
CA PRO A 175 -17.74 -6.66 -2.69
C PRO A 175 -17.17 -6.46 -4.09
N LYS A 176 -17.83 -7.01 -5.10
CA LYS A 176 -17.47 -6.80 -6.51
C LYS A 176 -17.78 -5.37 -6.94
#